data_AF-A0AAV9ESY8-F1
#
_entry.id   AF-A0AAV9ESY8-F1
#
_cell.length_a   1.000
_cell.length_b   1.000
_cell.length_c   1.000
_cell.angle_alpha   90.00
_cell.angle_beta   90.00
_cell.angle_gamma   90.00
#
_symmetry.space_group_name_H-M   'P 1'
#
loop_
_entity.id
_entity.type
_entity.pdbx_description
1 polymer ?
#
loop_
_entity_poly.entity_id
_entity_poly.type
_entity_poly.pdbx_seq_one_letter_code
_entity_poly.pdbx_strand_id
1 'polypeptide(L)'
;MEAIPFSFGGGGGTIRLLSCKTKRHRRPISINPSPPSIPRTHLSVTPISPSTFIHSRPSLTRSISPLAAHNHHHDHHHHHHHHEGLELNGPAEAFHRFARSVGWAQLADLLRENLRLCCCSLGLLLAAAACPCVLPKPSASLSQNALVFVAFPLVGVSAAYDAVIDIAAGKVNIHVLMALAAFASVFMGNTLEGGLLLAMFNLAHIAEEYFTSRAMVDVKELKDNNPDFALVLEENSDGSPQFSELIYKKVPVHDLEVGLYILVKAGEVVPVDGKVYQGASTITIEHLTGEAKPLDIKAGDRVPGGARNLDGMMIIKATKTWNQSTLNRIMQLTEEGQLNKPKLQRWLDEFGEHYSKVVVGLSLAVAVIGPFVFKWPFIGTSVTRGSVYRALGLMVAASPCALAVAPLAYVTAISACARKGILLKGGHVLDALASCHTIAFDKTGTLTTGNLMCKAIEPIRGHRMGIPCCVPSCEKEALAVAAAMEKGTTHPIGRAVVEHSLGKDLPNIFLKSFESLPGRGLFATLTGPKSGTDEGELLKASLGSVDYIASLCNSNAESEYLKEAVKNSSYGCEYVQAALSVDKKVTLFHFEDEPRPSTADAISALRDQAKLRIMI
;
A
#
# COMPACT_ATOMS: atom_id res chain seq x y z
N MET A 1 -18.12 46.69 -25.72
CA MET A 1 -16.75 47.20 -25.50
C MET A 1 -15.97 46.15 -24.72
N GLU A 2 -14.82 45.67 -25.17
CA GLU A 2 -14.29 45.64 -26.54
C GLU A 2 -13.14 44.61 -26.58
N ALA A 3 -12.86 44.03 -27.74
CA ALA A 3 -11.86 42.96 -27.87
C ALA A 3 -10.79 43.35 -28.88
N ILE A 4 -9.52 43.33 -28.45
CA ILE A 4 -8.35 43.38 -29.33
C ILE A 4 -7.36 42.31 -28.85
N PRO A 5 -7.00 41.31 -29.68
CA PRO A 5 -5.97 40.33 -29.37
C PRO A 5 -4.57 40.81 -29.81
N PHE A 6 -3.52 40.24 -29.24
CA PHE A 6 -2.15 40.37 -29.76
C PHE A 6 -1.75 39.14 -30.59
N SER A 7 -1.11 39.37 -31.75
CA SER A 7 -0.59 38.29 -32.59
C SER A 7 0.58 38.76 -33.45
N PHE A 8 1.69 38.02 -33.36
CA PHE A 8 2.79 37.88 -34.32
C PHE A 8 3.24 36.41 -34.18
N GLY A 9 3.60 35.63 -35.20
CA GLY A 9 3.95 35.99 -36.58
C GLY A 9 5.48 35.99 -36.75
N GLY A 10 6.10 34.99 -37.39
CA GLY A 10 5.54 33.78 -38.00
C GLY A 10 6.61 32.92 -38.69
N GLY A 11 6.18 31.95 -39.49
CA GLY A 11 7.04 31.01 -40.24
C GLY A 11 6.99 29.57 -39.68
N GLY A 12 7.03 28.52 -40.50
CA GLY A 12 7.06 28.51 -41.97
C GLY A 12 7.49 27.15 -42.52
N GLY A 13 6.55 26.22 -42.72
CA GLY A 13 6.84 24.89 -43.26
C GLY A 13 5.61 24.23 -43.87
N THR A 14 5.67 23.92 -45.17
CA THR A 14 4.51 23.46 -45.96
C THR A 14 4.71 22.03 -46.46
N ILE A 15 3.81 21.12 -46.10
CA ILE A 15 3.64 19.82 -46.78
C ILE A 15 2.16 19.62 -47.11
N ARG A 16 1.88 19.13 -48.32
CA ARG A 16 0.52 18.95 -48.86
C ARG A 16 -0.15 17.70 -48.32
N LEU A 17 -1.45 17.79 -48.00
CA LEU A 17 -2.35 16.64 -47.91
C LEU A 17 -3.16 16.52 -49.21
N LEU A 18 -3.16 15.33 -49.81
CA LEU A 18 -4.00 14.99 -50.97
C LEU A 18 -5.34 14.42 -50.50
N SER A 19 -6.44 14.98 -51.01
CA SER A 19 -7.80 14.54 -50.71
C SER A 19 -8.22 13.42 -51.67
N CYS A 20 -8.76 12.32 -51.14
CA CYS A 20 -9.54 11.37 -51.93
C CYS A 20 -10.96 11.28 -51.35
N LYS A 21 -11.97 11.48 -52.21
CA LYS A 21 -13.40 11.39 -51.88
C LYS A 21 -14.01 10.23 -52.63
N THR A 22 -14.64 9.29 -51.92
CA THR A 22 -15.60 8.33 -52.51
C THR A 22 -16.95 8.43 -51.80
N LYS A 23 -18.01 8.52 -52.59
CA LYS A 23 -19.42 8.50 -52.14
C LYS A 23 -19.91 7.05 -52.13
N ARG A 24 -20.94 6.73 -51.31
CA ARG A 24 -22.30 6.43 -51.79
C ARG A 24 -23.30 6.06 -50.67
N HIS A 25 -24.44 6.77 -50.73
CA HIS A 25 -25.84 6.36 -50.49
C HIS A 25 -26.32 5.69 -49.17
N ARG A 26 -27.29 6.38 -48.54
CA ARG A 26 -28.42 5.79 -47.80
C ARG A 26 -29.64 5.60 -48.74
N ARG A 27 -30.54 4.66 -48.42
CA ARG A 27 -32.00 4.86 -48.30
C ARG A 27 -32.64 3.71 -47.44
N PRO A 28 -33.86 3.89 -46.89
CA PRO A 28 -34.40 3.04 -45.80
C PRO A 28 -35.67 2.24 -46.18
N ILE A 29 -36.21 1.46 -45.23
CA ILE A 29 -37.65 1.20 -44.98
C ILE A 29 -37.82 0.58 -43.57
N SER A 30 -39.06 0.41 -43.08
CA SER A 30 -39.42 0.34 -41.65
C SER A 30 -40.56 -0.64 -41.31
N ILE A 31 -40.73 -0.96 -40.00
CA ILE A 31 -41.96 -1.32 -39.22
C ILE A 31 -41.76 -2.54 -38.28
N ASN A 32 -42.50 -2.53 -37.15
CA ASN A 32 -42.47 -3.41 -35.97
C ASN A 32 -43.45 -4.62 -36.15
N PRO A 33 -43.55 -5.67 -35.27
CA PRO A 33 -43.70 -5.55 -33.81
C PRO A 33 -43.04 -6.63 -32.90
N SER A 34 -43.15 -6.39 -31.58
CA SER A 34 -42.96 -7.32 -30.42
C SER A 34 -44.07 -8.40 -30.34
N PRO A 35 -44.02 -9.49 -29.52
CA PRO A 35 -43.47 -9.65 -28.13
C PRO A 35 -42.66 -10.98 -27.95
N PRO A 36 -42.38 -11.57 -26.75
CA PRO A 36 -42.74 -11.20 -25.36
C PRO A 36 -41.59 -11.17 -24.31
N SER A 37 -41.98 -10.85 -23.07
CA SER A 37 -41.15 -10.62 -21.87
C SER A 37 -41.28 -11.73 -20.81
N ILE A 38 -40.24 -11.97 -19.99
CA ILE A 38 -40.27 -12.48 -18.59
C ILE A 38 -38.81 -12.69 -18.09
N PRO A 39 -38.45 -12.39 -16.83
CA PRO A 39 -38.66 -11.16 -16.06
C PRO A 39 -37.31 -10.49 -15.66
N ARG A 40 -37.33 -9.29 -15.04
CA ARG A 40 -36.19 -8.77 -14.27
C ARG A 40 -36.51 -8.82 -12.78
N THR A 41 -35.68 -9.49 -11.99
CA THR A 41 -35.76 -9.48 -10.52
C THR A 41 -35.30 -8.14 -9.97
N HIS A 42 -36.24 -7.37 -9.42
CA HIS A 42 -35.93 -6.14 -8.69
C HIS A 42 -35.44 -6.48 -7.27
N LEU A 43 -34.14 -6.34 -7.03
CA LEU A 43 -33.59 -6.22 -5.67
C LEU A 43 -33.60 -4.74 -5.28
N SER A 44 -34.64 -4.33 -4.56
CA SER A 44 -34.82 -2.96 -4.07
C SER A 44 -33.95 -2.70 -2.84
N VAL A 45 -32.79 -2.06 -3.04
CA VAL A 45 -31.99 -1.52 -1.92
C VAL A 45 -32.57 -0.16 -1.52
N THR A 46 -33.23 -0.10 -0.35
CA THR A 46 -33.68 1.14 0.26
C THR A 46 -32.53 1.83 1.01
N PRO A 47 -32.46 3.18 1.02
CA PRO A 47 -31.44 3.90 1.76
C PRO A 47 -31.74 3.86 3.27
N ILE A 48 -30.79 3.39 4.07
CA ILE A 48 -30.89 3.39 5.54
C ILE A 48 -30.54 4.78 6.08
N SER A 49 -31.41 5.35 6.89
CA SER A 49 -31.19 6.61 7.60
C SER A 49 -30.45 6.40 8.94
N PRO A 50 -29.66 7.37 9.42
CA PRO A 50 -28.88 7.22 10.65
C PRO A 50 -29.77 7.33 11.89
N SER A 51 -29.81 6.26 12.70
CA SER A 51 -30.51 6.23 13.98
C SER A 51 -29.62 6.75 15.12
N THR A 52 -30.07 7.83 15.78
CA THR A 52 -29.49 8.29 17.04
C THR A 52 -29.88 7.34 18.18
N PHE A 53 -28.89 6.77 18.87
CA PHE A 53 -29.11 6.11 20.16
C PHE A 53 -28.45 6.88 21.29
N ILE A 54 -29.27 7.33 22.23
CA ILE A 54 -28.88 7.91 23.51
C ILE A 54 -28.93 6.78 24.54
N HIS A 55 -27.93 6.66 25.41
CA HIS A 55 -28.05 5.83 26.60
C HIS A 55 -27.76 6.58 27.91
N SER A 56 -28.53 6.22 28.91
CA SER A 56 -28.73 6.91 30.18
C SER A 56 -27.66 6.59 31.24
N ARG A 57 -27.44 7.55 32.16
CA ARG A 57 -26.83 7.28 33.47
C ARG A 57 -27.66 6.26 34.27
N PRO A 58 -27.02 5.52 35.19
CA PRO A 58 -27.58 5.28 36.53
C PRO A 58 -26.69 5.91 37.63
N SER A 59 -27.12 5.82 38.88
CA SER A 59 -26.57 6.58 40.02
C SER A 59 -26.20 5.74 41.24
N LEU A 60 -25.07 6.07 41.87
CA LEU A 60 -24.72 5.96 43.30
C LEU A 60 -25.49 4.98 44.20
N THR A 61 -24.79 3.94 44.68
CA THR A 61 -24.88 3.46 46.08
C THR A 61 -23.52 2.93 46.57
N ARG A 62 -23.24 3.08 47.88
CA ARG A 62 -22.17 2.39 48.64
C ARG A 62 -22.64 0.95 48.95
N SER A 63 -21.82 -0.09 49.20
CA SER A 63 -20.35 -0.30 49.33
C SER A 63 -20.11 -1.84 49.17
N ILE A 64 -18.99 -2.54 49.45
CA ILE A 64 -17.78 -2.40 50.29
C ILE A 64 -16.57 -3.07 49.57
N SER A 65 -15.35 -2.87 50.07
CA SER A 65 -14.04 -3.32 49.54
C SER A 65 -13.34 -4.36 50.46
N PRO A 66 -12.14 -4.91 50.14
CA PRO A 66 -11.39 -4.91 48.88
C PRO A 66 -10.92 -6.32 48.40
N LEU A 67 -10.54 -6.43 47.12
CA LEU A 67 -9.47 -7.36 46.69
C LEU A 67 -8.88 -6.88 45.34
N ALA A 68 -7.60 -7.16 45.10
CA ALA A 68 -6.84 -6.50 44.05
C ALA A 68 -7.12 -7.07 42.65
N ALA A 69 -7.49 -6.19 41.71
CA ALA A 69 -7.52 -6.49 40.28
C ALA A 69 -6.86 -5.32 39.52
N HIS A 70 -5.68 -5.57 38.94
CA HIS A 70 -4.98 -4.58 38.11
C HIS A 70 -5.63 -4.49 36.73
N ASN A 71 -6.74 -3.75 36.63
CA ASN A 71 -7.28 -3.32 35.35
C ASN A 71 -6.34 -2.29 34.73
N HIS A 72 -5.43 -2.75 33.87
CA HIS A 72 -4.73 -1.87 32.95
C HIS A 72 -5.74 -1.28 31.96
N HIS A 73 -5.98 0.03 32.06
CA HIS A 73 -6.57 0.78 30.96
C HIS A 73 -5.59 0.72 29.79
N HIS A 74 -6.04 0.19 28.66
CA HIS A 74 -5.37 0.40 27.38
C HIS A 74 -5.79 1.78 26.88
N ASP A 75 -5.01 2.80 27.24
CA ASP A 75 -5.15 4.12 26.63
C ASP A 75 -4.90 3.98 25.12
N HIS A 76 -5.89 4.38 24.32
CA HIS A 76 -5.78 4.41 22.87
C HIS A 76 -4.86 5.58 22.47
N HIS A 77 -3.55 5.33 22.47
CA HIS A 77 -2.57 6.26 21.91
C HIS A 77 -2.83 6.46 20.40
N HIS A 78 -3.46 7.59 20.06
CA HIS A 78 -3.42 8.14 18.72
C HIS A 78 -1.99 8.64 18.44
N HIS A 79 -1.41 8.23 17.32
CA HIS A 79 0.00 8.52 17.01
C HIS A 79 0.22 10.01 16.70
N HIS A 80 1.07 10.67 17.50
CA HIS A 80 1.41 12.09 17.37
C HIS A 80 2.41 12.34 16.22
N HIS A 81 1.94 12.23 14.98
CA HIS A 81 2.79 12.25 13.77
C HIS A 81 3.63 13.51 13.52
N HIS A 82 3.46 14.59 14.30
CA HIS A 82 4.20 15.85 14.12
C HIS A 82 5.47 16.01 14.98
N HIS A 83 5.73 15.14 15.97
CA HIS A 83 6.87 15.31 16.88
C HIS A 83 7.82 14.10 17.05
N GLU A 84 7.42 12.87 16.69
CA GLU A 84 8.31 11.68 16.81
C GLU A 84 9.56 11.72 15.90
N GLY A 85 9.62 12.66 14.94
CA GLY A 85 10.78 12.90 14.07
C GLY A 85 11.63 14.15 14.41
N LEU A 86 11.41 14.78 15.58
CA LEU A 86 12.23 15.89 16.05
C LEU A 86 13.14 15.43 17.19
N GLU A 87 14.47 15.51 16.99
CA GLU A 87 15.39 15.69 18.11
C GLU A 87 15.06 17.03 18.78
N LEU A 88 14.26 16.99 19.84
CA LEU A 88 13.87 18.17 20.59
C LEU A 88 15.09 18.71 21.34
N ASN A 89 15.70 19.75 20.77
CA ASN A 89 16.71 20.56 21.45
C ASN A 89 16.25 20.89 22.89
N GLY A 90 17.14 20.75 23.87
CA GLY A 90 16.84 20.91 25.30
C GLY A 90 15.88 22.06 25.70
N PRO A 91 15.98 23.30 25.16
CA PRO A 91 14.99 24.34 25.45
C PRO A 91 13.57 24.04 24.95
N ALA A 92 13.41 23.40 23.79
CA ALA A 92 12.10 22.98 23.27
C ALA A 92 11.47 21.89 24.16
N GLU A 93 12.27 20.90 24.58
CA GLU A 93 11.80 19.83 25.45
C GLU A 93 11.41 20.37 26.84
N ALA A 94 12.19 21.30 27.40
CA ALA A 94 11.87 21.98 28.65
C ALA A 94 10.57 22.80 28.56
N PHE A 95 10.37 23.54 27.47
CA PHE A 95 9.11 24.27 27.23
C PHE A 95 7.92 23.32 27.07
N HIS A 96 8.07 22.23 26.31
CA HIS A 96 7.02 21.23 26.12
C HIS A 96 6.62 20.56 27.45
N ARG A 97 7.60 20.20 28.31
CA ARG A 97 7.33 19.70 29.67
C ARG A 97 6.55 20.72 30.51
N PHE A 98 6.92 22.00 30.47
CA PHE A 98 6.19 23.09 31.14
C PHE A 98 4.75 23.23 30.61
N ALA A 99 4.57 23.37 29.30
CA ALA A 99 3.26 23.54 28.67
C ALA A 99 2.33 22.34 28.90
N ARG A 100 2.87 21.11 28.99
CA ARG A 100 2.14 19.91 29.43
C ARG A 100 1.72 20.00 30.91
N SER A 101 2.59 20.48 31.80
CA SER A 101 2.26 20.65 33.23
C SER A 101 1.16 21.70 33.51
N VAL A 102 1.02 22.69 32.62
CA VAL A 102 -0.02 23.74 32.67
C VAL A 102 -1.30 23.32 31.94
N GLY A 103 -1.30 22.18 31.23
CA GLY A 103 -2.42 21.69 30.42
C GLY A 103 -2.59 22.42 29.07
N TRP A 104 -1.71 23.37 28.73
CA TRP A 104 -1.75 24.09 27.46
C TRP A 104 -1.53 23.13 26.27
N ALA A 105 -0.59 22.20 26.38
CA ALA A 105 -0.39 21.18 25.34
C ALA A 105 -1.68 20.41 25.03
N GLN A 106 -2.31 19.83 26.05
CA GLN A 106 -3.57 19.08 25.92
C GLN A 106 -4.71 19.92 25.33
N LEU A 107 -4.77 21.21 25.66
CA LEU A 107 -5.76 22.14 25.09
C LEU A 107 -5.45 22.49 23.63
N ALA A 108 -4.17 22.64 23.26
CA ALA A 108 -3.74 22.89 21.89
C ALA A 108 -4.05 21.68 20.98
N ASP A 109 -3.72 20.47 21.43
CA ASP A 109 -4.00 19.21 20.75
C ASP A 109 -5.52 19.03 20.55
N LEU A 110 -6.30 19.18 21.63
CA LEU A 110 -7.77 19.09 21.61
C LEU A 110 -8.40 20.10 20.62
N LEU A 111 -7.90 21.32 20.54
CA LEU A 111 -8.39 22.35 19.63
C LEU A 111 -7.99 22.08 18.16
N ARG A 112 -6.86 21.40 17.92
CA ARG A 112 -6.40 21.00 16.59
C ARG A 112 -7.21 19.84 16.03
N GLU A 113 -7.30 18.74 16.77
CA GLU A 113 -7.98 17.51 16.31
C GLU A 113 -9.49 17.73 16.07
N ASN A 114 -10.11 18.65 16.81
CA ASN A 114 -11.53 18.93 16.69
C ASN A 114 -11.86 19.89 15.53
N LEU A 115 -11.90 19.36 14.31
CA LEU A 115 -12.43 20.05 13.11
C LEU A 115 -13.74 20.83 13.36
N ARG A 116 -14.63 20.30 14.22
CA ARG A 116 -15.88 20.98 14.61
C ARG A 116 -15.63 22.34 15.28
N LEU A 117 -14.64 22.43 16.16
CA LEU A 117 -14.30 23.69 16.86
C LEU A 117 -13.66 24.70 15.92
N CYS A 118 -12.80 24.25 15.00
CA CYS A 118 -12.24 25.10 13.94
C CYS A 118 -13.35 25.66 13.02
N CYS A 119 -14.29 24.82 12.57
CA CYS A 119 -15.45 25.25 11.80
C CYS A 119 -16.38 26.21 12.57
N CYS A 120 -16.60 25.98 13.87
CA CYS A 120 -17.36 26.90 14.72
C CYS A 120 -16.67 28.25 14.85
N SER A 121 -15.34 28.30 15.07
CA SER A 121 -14.59 29.56 15.12
C SER A 121 -14.64 30.32 13.79
N LEU A 122 -14.43 29.63 12.66
CA LEU A 122 -14.58 30.23 11.33
C LEU A 122 -16.00 30.79 11.11
N GLY A 123 -17.03 30.07 11.54
CA GLY A 123 -18.42 30.55 11.51
C GLY A 123 -18.65 31.81 12.36
N LEU A 124 -18.08 31.87 13.57
CA LEU A 124 -18.14 33.05 14.45
C LEU A 124 -17.39 34.25 13.86
N LEU A 125 -16.24 34.04 13.22
CA LEU A 125 -15.46 35.08 12.55
C LEU A 125 -16.18 35.63 11.30
N LEU A 126 -16.81 34.76 10.50
CA LEU A 126 -17.64 35.18 9.36
C LEU A 126 -18.90 35.91 9.83
N ALA A 127 -19.52 35.49 10.94
CA ALA A 127 -20.63 36.22 11.55
C ALA A 127 -20.19 37.60 12.06
N ALA A 128 -19.01 37.71 12.69
CA ALA A 128 -18.43 38.98 13.13
C ALA A 128 -18.12 39.91 11.94
N ALA A 129 -17.65 39.37 10.82
CA ALA A 129 -17.44 40.11 9.57
C ALA A 129 -18.76 40.60 8.94
N ALA A 130 -19.86 39.86 9.12
CA ALA A 130 -21.18 40.23 8.63
C ALA A 130 -21.94 41.23 9.52
N CYS A 131 -21.63 41.31 10.83
CA CYS A 131 -22.32 42.19 11.78
C CYS A 131 -22.43 43.67 11.31
N PRO A 132 -21.38 44.33 10.77
CA PRO A 132 -21.46 45.70 10.27
C PRO A 132 -22.44 45.92 9.10
N CYS A 133 -22.81 44.86 8.37
CA CYS A 133 -23.75 44.91 7.25
C CYS A 133 -25.21 44.66 7.66
N VAL A 134 -25.43 44.08 8.85
CA VAL A 134 -26.76 43.59 9.31
C VAL A 134 -27.30 44.40 10.50
N LEU A 135 -26.44 44.95 11.35
CA LEU A 135 -26.83 45.60 12.61
C LEU A 135 -26.55 47.11 12.61
N PRO A 136 -27.34 47.91 13.36
CA PRO A 136 -27.08 49.33 13.52
C PRO A 136 -25.74 49.58 14.24
N LYS A 137 -24.97 50.54 13.72
CA LYS A 137 -23.58 50.86 14.07
C LYS A 137 -23.17 50.69 15.55
N PRO A 138 -23.87 51.25 16.57
CA PRO A 138 -23.45 51.09 17.96
C PRO A 138 -23.50 49.62 18.45
N SER A 139 -24.52 48.86 18.04
CA SER A 139 -24.67 47.45 18.42
C SER A 139 -23.69 46.56 17.65
N ALA A 140 -23.50 46.82 16.35
CA ALA A 140 -22.63 46.03 15.48
C ALA A 140 -21.17 45.93 15.97
N SER A 141 -20.62 47.02 16.50
CA SER A 141 -19.24 47.03 17.01
C SER A 141 -19.07 46.19 18.29
N LEU A 142 -20.07 46.18 19.16
CA LEU A 142 -20.06 45.40 20.40
C LEU A 142 -20.20 43.89 20.11
N SER A 143 -21.12 43.52 19.22
CA SER A 143 -21.30 42.11 18.82
C SER A 143 -20.11 41.58 18.03
N GLN A 144 -19.54 42.36 17.11
CA GLN A 144 -18.32 41.99 16.38
C GLN A 144 -17.15 41.70 17.35
N ASN A 145 -16.89 42.59 18.30
CA ASN A 145 -15.80 42.40 19.27
C ASN A 145 -16.04 41.18 20.19
N ALA A 146 -17.28 40.95 20.64
CA ALA A 146 -17.62 39.79 21.45
C ALA A 146 -17.44 38.46 20.69
N LEU A 147 -17.87 38.41 19.43
CA LEU A 147 -17.71 37.23 18.57
C LEU A 147 -16.23 36.92 18.29
N VAL A 148 -15.42 37.94 17.97
CA VAL A 148 -13.97 37.76 17.76
C VAL A 148 -13.27 37.32 19.05
N PHE A 149 -13.65 37.88 20.21
CA PHE A 149 -13.06 37.50 21.51
C PHE A 149 -13.33 36.04 21.89
N VAL A 150 -14.48 35.48 21.50
CA VAL A 150 -14.79 34.04 21.70
C VAL A 150 -14.13 33.17 20.62
N ALA A 151 -14.08 33.63 19.37
CA ALA A 151 -13.57 32.84 18.25
C ALA A 151 -12.03 32.72 18.25
N PHE A 152 -11.33 33.79 18.62
CA PHE A 152 -9.87 33.85 18.52
C PHE A 152 -9.14 32.82 19.42
N PRO A 153 -9.49 32.62 20.71
CA PRO A 153 -8.84 31.60 21.54
C PRO A 153 -8.97 30.16 21.03
N LEU A 154 -10.09 29.81 20.38
CA LEU A 154 -10.34 28.47 19.81
C LEU A 154 -9.34 28.06 18.71
N VAL A 155 -8.59 29.01 18.17
CA VAL A 155 -7.68 28.83 17.02
C VAL A 155 -6.27 29.36 17.36
N GLY A 156 -6.19 30.44 18.15
CA GLY A 156 -4.95 31.05 18.60
C GLY A 156 -4.16 30.23 19.63
N VAL A 157 -4.84 29.46 20.48
CA VAL A 157 -4.17 28.69 21.55
C VAL A 157 -3.29 27.55 21.00
N SER A 158 -3.73 26.88 19.93
CA SER A 158 -2.96 25.84 19.26
C SER A 158 -1.83 26.41 18.40
N ALA A 159 -2.13 27.39 17.54
CA ALA A 159 -1.10 27.98 16.68
C ALA A 159 -0.02 28.76 17.45
N ALA A 160 -0.33 29.33 18.63
CA ALA A 160 0.68 29.89 19.53
C ALA A 160 1.60 28.82 20.13
N TYR A 161 1.05 27.66 20.49
CA TYR A 161 1.80 26.54 21.04
C TYR A 161 2.79 25.98 20.02
N ASP A 162 2.33 25.75 18.78
CA ASP A 162 3.18 25.29 17.67
C ASP A 162 4.32 26.27 17.38
N ALA A 163 3.98 27.55 17.22
CA ALA A 163 4.97 28.56 16.88
C ALA A 163 6.05 28.72 17.97
N VAL A 164 5.70 28.58 19.26
CA VAL A 164 6.68 28.62 20.35
C VAL A 164 7.53 27.35 20.39
N ILE A 165 6.99 26.16 20.11
CA ILE A 165 7.77 24.91 20.01
C ILE A 165 8.75 24.96 18.84
N ASP A 166 8.30 25.36 17.64
CA ASP A 166 9.17 25.46 16.46
C ASP A 166 10.29 26.48 16.69
N ILE A 167 9.98 27.66 17.22
CA ILE A 167 10.98 28.68 17.61
C ILE A 167 11.96 28.12 18.64
N ALA A 168 11.49 27.42 19.68
CA ALA A 168 12.34 26.83 20.71
C ALA A 168 13.22 25.67 20.18
N ALA A 169 12.76 24.98 19.14
CA ALA A 169 13.54 23.99 18.40
C ALA A 169 14.55 24.61 17.42
N GLY A 170 14.48 25.93 17.17
CA GLY A 170 15.33 26.67 16.24
C GLY A 170 14.82 26.69 14.79
N LYS A 171 13.61 26.19 14.53
CA LYS A 171 12.99 26.11 13.21
C LYS A 171 12.06 27.30 12.99
N VAL A 172 12.23 28.02 11.88
CA VAL A 172 11.38 29.15 11.51
C VAL A 172 10.74 28.82 10.17
N ASN A 173 9.68 28.02 10.23
CA ASN A 173 8.94 27.48 9.08
C ASN A 173 7.78 28.41 8.66
N ILE A 174 6.91 27.94 7.76
CA ILE A 174 5.70 28.69 7.34
C ILE A 174 4.73 28.86 8.51
N HIS A 175 4.56 27.86 9.38
CA HIS A 175 3.62 27.90 10.50
C HIS A 175 3.96 28.99 11.51
N VAL A 176 5.24 29.12 11.87
CA VAL A 176 5.78 30.23 12.68
C VAL A 176 5.48 31.59 12.05
N LEU A 177 5.72 31.75 10.74
CA LEU A 177 5.44 33.02 10.04
C LEU A 177 3.93 33.33 10.01
N MET A 178 3.08 32.34 9.71
CA MET A 178 1.61 32.48 9.69
C MET A 178 1.06 32.87 11.07
N ALA A 179 1.54 32.24 12.14
CA ALA A 179 1.16 32.58 13.51
C ALA A 179 1.63 33.99 13.89
N LEU A 180 2.90 34.33 13.65
CA LEU A 180 3.43 35.67 13.89
C LEU A 180 2.67 36.75 13.11
N ALA A 181 2.29 36.48 11.85
CA ALA A 181 1.45 37.37 11.05
C ALA A 181 0.04 37.56 11.64
N ALA A 182 -0.62 36.49 12.10
CA ALA A 182 -1.94 36.59 12.73
C ALA A 182 -1.89 37.40 14.04
N PHE A 183 -0.91 37.15 14.91
CA PHE A 183 -0.69 37.94 16.13
C PHE A 183 -0.28 39.39 15.81
N ALA A 184 0.53 39.62 14.77
CA ALA A 184 0.86 40.96 14.29
C ALA A 184 -0.38 41.75 13.84
N SER A 185 -1.32 41.10 13.15
CA SER A 185 -2.61 41.69 12.78
C SER A 185 -3.42 42.11 14.02
N VAL A 186 -3.46 41.25 15.05
CA VAL A 186 -4.07 41.57 16.36
C VAL A 186 -3.40 42.78 17.02
N PHE A 187 -2.06 42.83 17.06
CA PHE A 187 -1.31 43.98 17.61
C PHE A 187 -1.50 45.28 16.80
N MET A 188 -1.81 45.19 15.50
CA MET A 188 -2.15 46.34 14.66
C MET A 188 -3.62 46.79 14.80
N GLY A 189 -4.42 46.11 15.63
CA GLY A 189 -5.85 46.39 15.84
C GLY A 189 -6.80 45.61 14.92
N ASN A 190 -6.27 44.92 13.90
CA ASN A 190 -7.04 44.15 12.93
C ASN A 190 -7.26 42.71 13.43
N THR A 191 -8.02 42.59 14.52
CA THR A 191 -8.30 41.31 15.20
C THR A 191 -9.11 40.34 14.35
N LEU A 192 -10.07 40.85 13.56
CA LEU A 192 -10.87 40.06 12.62
C LEU A 192 -10.00 39.40 11.53
N GLU A 193 -9.07 40.16 10.94
CA GLU A 193 -8.19 39.68 9.86
C GLU A 193 -7.23 38.60 10.39
N GLY A 194 -6.61 38.85 11.54
CA GLY A 194 -5.73 37.87 12.20
C GLY A 194 -6.46 36.58 12.57
N GLY A 195 -7.68 36.68 13.13
CA GLY A 195 -8.51 35.53 13.42
C GLY A 195 -8.91 34.73 12.17
N LEU A 196 -9.32 35.42 11.09
CA LEU A 196 -9.73 34.77 9.84
C LEU A 196 -8.55 34.05 9.15
N LEU A 197 -7.38 34.69 9.09
CA LEU A 197 -6.14 34.09 8.57
C LEU A 197 -5.82 32.79 9.30
N LEU A 198 -5.87 32.82 10.62
CA LEU A 198 -5.53 31.67 11.46
C LEU A 198 -6.58 30.55 11.37
N ALA A 199 -7.87 30.90 11.29
CA ALA A 199 -8.95 29.92 11.15
C ALA A 199 -8.94 29.24 9.77
N MET A 200 -8.59 29.95 8.70
CA MET A 200 -8.36 29.34 7.38
C MET A 200 -7.11 28.46 7.36
N PHE A 201 -6.03 28.87 8.02
CA PHE A 201 -4.80 28.09 8.13
C PHE A 201 -5.02 26.77 8.90
N ASN A 202 -5.61 26.82 10.10
CA ASN A 202 -5.90 25.61 10.88
C ASN A 202 -6.86 24.68 10.12
N LEU A 203 -7.88 25.21 9.43
CA LEU A 203 -8.79 24.40 8.61
C LEU A 203 -8.08 23.70 7.45
N ALA A 204 -7.12 24.35 6.79
CA ALA A 204 -6.33 23.74 5.72
C ALA A 204 -5.43 22.61 6.25
N HIS A 205 -4.79 22.82 7.41
CA HIS A 205 -3.92 21.84 8.05
C HIS A 205 -4.72 20.59 8.53
N ILE A 206 -5.85 20.78 9.19
CA ILE A 206 -6.75 19.68 9.62
C ILE A 206 -7.28 18.89 8.41
N ALA A 207 -7.55 19.57 7.29
CA ALA A 207 -7.93 18.90 6.04
C ALA A 207 -6.78 18.04 5.50
N GLU A 208 -5.56 18.58 5.42
CA GLU A 208 -4.37 17.83 4.98
C GLU A 208 -4.14 16.57 5.83
N GLU A 209 -4.19 16.69 7.15
CA GLU A 209 -4.00 15.57 8.08
C GLU A 209 -5.12 14.52 7.96
N TYR A 210 -6.39 14.95 7.92
CA TYR A 210 -7.54 14.06 7.74
C TYR A 210 -7.48 13.25 6.43
N PHE A 211 -7.04 13.88 5.34
CA PHE A 211 -6.93 13.19 4.06
C PHE A 211 -5.66 12.35 3.92
N THR A 212 -4.56 12.74 4.58
CA THR A 212 -3.29 11.99 4.56
C THR A 212 -3.36 10.73 5.43
N SER A 213 -3.88 10.83 6.65
CA SER A 213 -4.12 9.67 7.53
C SER A 213 -5.02 8.62 6.87
N ARG A 214 -6.08 9.07 6.18
CA ARG A 214 -6.97 8.21 5.39
C ARG A 214 -6.30 7.52 4.19
N ALA A 215 -5.14 7.98 3.73
CA ALA A 215 -4.34 7.32 2.69
C ALA A 215 -3.34 6.28 3.24
N MET A 216 -3.16 6.21 4.57
CA MET A 216 -2.18 5.34 5.24
C MET A 216 -2.80 4.10 5.93
N VAL A 217 -4.11 3.87 5.78
CA VAL A 217 -4.85 2.82 6.49
C VAL A 217 -4.25 1.43 6.27
N ASP A 218 -3.90 1.09 5.03
CA ASP A 218 -3.25 -0.16 4.64
C ASP A 218 -1.97 -0.49 5.43
N VAL A 219 -1.18 0.51 5.82
CA VAL A 219 0.08 0.30 6.55
C VAL A 219 -0.22 -0.12 7.99
N LYS A 220 -1.26 0.46 8.60
CA LYS A 220 -1.74 -0.01 9.89
C LYS A 220 -2.33 -1.43 9.77
N GLU A 221 -3.10 -1.73 8.73
CA GLU A 221 -3.63 -3.08 8.53
C GLU A 221 -2.51 -4.13 8.33
N LEU A 222 -1.40 -3.78 7.66
CA LEU A 222 -0.22 -4.64 7.58
C LEU A 222 0.45 -4.84 8.96
N LYS A 223 0.58 -3.78 9.75
CA LYS A 223 1.17 -3.84 11.10
C LYS A 223 0.31 -4.64 12.08
N ASP A 224 -0.99 -4.38 12.13
CA ASP A 224 -1.97 -5.03 13.01
C ASP A 224 -2.14 -6.54 12.69
N ASN A 225 -1.69 -6.99 11.50
CA ASN A 225 -1.65 -8.42 11.11
C ASN A 225 -0.38 -9.17 11.54
N ASN A 226 0.64 -8.47 12.07
CA ASN A 226 1.93 -9.06 12.48
C ASN A 226 1.98 -9.34 13.99
N PRO A 227 2.78 -10.32 14.44
CA PRO A 227 2.84 -10.69 15.86
C PRO A 227 3.73 -9.74 16.68
N ASP A 228 3.15 -8.99 17.62
CA ASP A 228 3.91 -8.22 18.63
C ASP A 228 4.72 -9.11 19.59
N PHE A 229 4.29 -10.36 19.79
CA PHE A 229 4.84 -11.30 20.77
C PHE A 229 5.02 -12.70 20.19
N ALA A 230 6.04 -13.40 20.69
CA ALA A 230 6.28 -14.81 20.44
C ALA A 230 6.05 -15.65 21.72
N LEU A 231 5.79 -16.95 21.53
CA LEU A 231 5.71 -17.93 22.61
C LEU A 231 7.04 -18.69 22.68
N VAL A 232 7.96 -18.24 23.53
CA VAL A 232 9.27 -18.87 23.73
C VAL A 232 9.11 -20.01 24.72
N LEU A 233 9.60 -21.20 24.38
CA LEU A 233 9.65 -22.36 25.27
C LEU A 233 10.79 -22.21 26.27
N GLU A 234 10.53 -22.53 27.53
CA GLU A 234 11.57 -22.53 28.57
C GLU A 234 12.37 -23.84 28.48
N GLU A 235 13.71 -23.77 28.52
CA GLU A 235 14.56 -24.96 28.43
C GLU A 235 14.62 -25.67 29.80
N ASN A 236 13.92 -26.80 29.93
CA ASN A 236 14.09 -27.72 31.07
C ASN A 236 15.52 -28.30 31.09
N SER A 237 16.07 -28.44 32.30
CA SER A 237 17.51 -28.69 32.56
C SER A 237 18.13 -29.90 31.88
N ASP A 238 17.34 -30.92 31.54
CA ASP A 238 17.81 -32.17 30.93
C ASP A 238 17.71 -32.19 29.38
N GLY A 239 17.29 -31.07 28.78
CA GLY A 239 17.59 -30.73 27.39
C GLY A 239 16.56 -31.09 26.32
N SER A 240 16.47 -30.21 25.32
CA SER A 240 15.63 -30.27 24.11
C SER A 240 14.10 -30.35 24.33
N PRO A 241 13.31 -29.32 23.93
CA PRO A 241 11.88 -29.30 24.18
C PRO A 241 11.13 -30.38 23.39
N GLN A 242 10.14 -30.98 24.04
CA GLN A 242 9.22 -31.97 23.45
C GLN A 242 7.77 -31.53 23.69
N PHE A 243 6.86 -31.87 22.78
CA PHE A 243 5.42 -31.53 22.87
C PHE A 243 4.70 -32.02 24.15
N SER A 244 5.30 -32.91 24.93
CA SER A 244 4.76 -33.43 26.20
C SER A 244 4.80 -32.42 27.36
N GLU A 245 5.76 -31.49 27.40
CA GLU A 245 5.89 -30.47 28.45
C GLU A 245 6.09 -29.07 27.85
N LEU A 246 4.98 -28.44 27.47
CA LEU A 246 4.99 -27.11 26.85
C LEU A 246 4.85 -25.99 27.89
N ILE A 247 5.92 -25.74 28.64
CA ILE A 247 6.06 -24.50 29.42
C ILE A 247 6.55 -23.40 28.48
N TYR A 248 5.75 -22.36 28.26
CA TYR A 248 6.08 -21.26 27.35
C TYR A 248 5.79 -19.89 27.96
N LYS A 249 6.69 -18.95 27.70
CA LYS A 249 6.63 -17.56 28.12
C LYS A 249 6.30 -16.67 26.92
N LYS A 250 5.39 -15.72 27.11
CA LYS A 250 5.10 -14.68 26.11
C LYS A 250 6.20 -13.61 26.18
N VAL A 251 6.95 -13.45 25.10
CA VAL A 251 8.11 -12.54 25.00
C VAL A 251 7.86 -11.57 23.83
N PRO A 252 8.14 -10.25 23.95
CA PRO A 252 8.07 -9.33 22.81
C PRO A 252 8.99 -9.78 21.67
N VAL A 253 8.56 -9.66 20.42
CA VAL A 253 9.36 -10.17 19.27
C VAL A 253 10.71 -9.45 19.14
N HIS A 254 10.79 -8.20 19.58
CA HIS A 254 12.02 -7.41 19.63
C HIS A 254 13.10 -8.00 20.56
N ASP A 255 12.71 -8.74 21.59
CA ASP A 255 13.60 -9.32 22.61
C ASP A 255 14.04 -10.76 22.25
N LEU A 256 13.81 -11.22 21.01
CA LEU A 256 14.14 -12.57 20.58
C LEU A 256 15.59 -12.76 20.14
N GLU A 257 16.32 -13.51 20.96
CA GLU A 257 17.67 -13.98 20.66
C GLU A 257 17.71 -15.18 19.70
N VAL A 258 18.84 -15.35 19.01
CA VAL A 258 19.06 -16.46 18.06
C VAL A 258 19.28 -17.76 18.83
N GLY A 259 18.63 -18.84 18.39
CA GLY A 259 18.76 -20.18 18.96
C GLY A 259 17.64 -20.57 19.92
N LEU A 260 16.82 -19.62 20.38
CA LEU A 260 15.60 -19.88 21.16
C LEU A 260 14.61 -20.79 20.40
N TYR A 261 13.83 -21.58 21.13
CA TYR A 261 12.74 -22.37 20.59
C TYR A 261 11.40 -21.64 20.75
N ILE A 262 10.71 -21.44 19.64
CA ILE A 262 9.44 -20.71 19.56
C ILE A 262 8.34 -21.69 19.18
N LEU A 263 7.27 -21.71 19.98
CA LEU A 263 6.05 -22.45 19.67
C LEU A 263 5.16 -21.61 18.73
N VAL A 264 4.73 -22.19 17.61
CA VAL A 264 3.77 -21.58 16.68
C VAL A 264 2.60 -22.53 16.46
N LYS A 265 1.38 -22.07 16.78
CA LYS A 265 0.12 -22.82 16.71
C LYS A 265 -0.61 -22.53 15.39
N ALA A 266 -1.58 -23.37 15.04
CA ALA A 266 -2.46 -23.16 13.88
C ALA A 266 -3.09 -21.76 13.88
N GLY A 267 -3.02 -21.07 12.73
CA GLY A 267 -3.49 -19.70 12.54
C GLY A 267 -2.47 -18.61 12.88
N GLU A 268 -1.45 -18.89 13.71
CA GLU A 268 -0.44 -17.92 14.15
C GLU A 268 0.59 -17.60 13.04
N VAL A 269 1.17 -16.40 13.11
CA VAL A 269 2.23 -15.95 12.20
C VAL A 269 3.60 -16.24 12.82
N VAL A 270 4.52 -16.77 12.02
CA VAL A 270 5.90 -17.05 12.44
C VAL A 270 6.64 -15.73 12.67
N PRO A 271 7.12 -15.43 13.89
CA PRO A 271 7.61 -14.08 14.22
C PRO A 271 9.01 -13.77 13.65
N VAL A 272 9.88 -14.77 13.51
CA VAL A 272 11.26 -14.61 13.02
C VAL A 272 11.70 -15.81 12.18
N ASP A 273 12.65 -15.58 11.27
CA ASP A 273 13.22 -16.62 10.41
C ASP A 273 13.85 -17.75 11.23
N GLY A 274 13.43 -18.98 10.96
CA GLY A 274 13.85 -20.14 11.75
C GLY A 274 13.94 -21.45 10.97
N LYS A 275 14.17 -22.52 11.71
CA LYS A 275 14.04 -23.90 11.23
C LYS A 275 13.04 -24.67 12.08
N VAL A 276 12.22 -25.51 11.47
CA VAL A 276 11.34 -26.44 12.21
C VAL A 276 12.22 -27.41 12.99
N TYR A 277 12.07 -27.43 14.30
CA TYR A 277 12.74 -28.37 15.20
C TYR A 277 11.87 -29.61 15.45
N GLN A 278 10.57 -29.41 15.74
CA GLN A 278 9.62 -30.50 15.95
C GLN A 278 8.24 -30.13 15.38
N GLY A 279 7.52 -31.14 14.88
CA GLY A 279 6.21 -30.98 14.26
C GLY A 279 6.24 -31.04 12.72
N ALA A 280 5.05 -31.00 12.15
CA ALA A 280 4.78 -30.81 10.72
C ALA A 280 3.49 -29.99 10.60
N SER A 281 3.39 -29.17 9.55
CA SER A 281 2.36 -28.13 9.41
C SER A 281 2.29 -27.67 7.95
N THR A 282 1.16 -27.11 7.53
CA THR A 282 1.04 -26.36 6.28
C THR A 282 1.18 -24.86 6.55
N ILE A 283 2.06 -24.17 5.82
CA ILE A 283 2.22 -22.71 5.91
C ILE A 283 1.78 -22.00 4.62
N THR A 284 1.27 -20.78 4.73
CA THR A 284 1.12 -19.87 3.58
C THR A 284 2.11 -18.70 3.66
N ILE A 285 2.70 -18.40 2.50
CA ILE A 285 3.57 -17.25 2.23
C ILE A 285 2.97 -16.33 1.14
N GLU A 286 1.69 -16.51 0.81
CA GLU A 286 0.94 -15.76 -0.20
C GLU A 286 1.08 -14.24 -0.03
N HIS A 287 0.94 -13.75 1.21
CA HIS A 287 1.06 -12.32 1.54
C HIS A 287 2.50 -11.77 1.50
N LEU A 288 3.52 -12.62 1.31
CA LEU A 288 4.93 -12.24 1.12
C LEU A 288 5.40 -12.39 -0.33
N THR A 289 4.76 -13.27 -1.12
CA THR A 289 5.26 -13.76 -2.42
C THR A 289 4.25 -13.72 -3.57
N GLY A 290 2.95 -13.62 -3.26
CA GLY A 290 1.86 -13.84 -4.23
C GLY A 290 1.53 -15.31 -4.49
N GLU A 291 2.28 -16.28 -3.94
CA GLU A 291 2.03 -17.70 -4.17
C GLU A 291 0.83 -18.21 -3.35
N ALA A 292 -0.33 -18.30 -3.98
CA ALA A 292 -1.62 -18.58 -3.34
C ALA A 292 -1.87 -20.03 -2.90
N LYS A 293 -0.90 -20.95 -3.04
CA LYS A 293 -1.06 -22.34 -2.56
C LYS A 293 -0.09 -22.64 -1.41
N PRO A 294 -0.59 -23.11 -0.25
CA PRO A 294 0.23 -23.42 0.91
C PRO A 294 1.32 -24.48 0.67
N LEU A 295 2.35 -24.47 1.52
CA LEU A 295 3.51 -25.36 1.50
C LEU A 295 3.52 -26.26 2.75
N ASP A 296 3.67 -27.56 2.55
CA ASP A 296 3.91 -28.53 3.63
C ASP A 296 5.35 -28.38 4.16
N ILE A 297 5.51 -28.23 5.48
CA ILE A 297 6.82 -28.15 6.15
C ILE A 297 6.98 -29.23 7.25
N LYS A 298 8.22 -29.70 7.42
CA LYS A 298 8.59 -30.80 8.33
C LYS A 298 9.84 -30.43 9.13
N ALA A 299 10.11 -31.18 10.20
CA ALA A 299 11.32 -31.02 11.01
C ALA A 299 12.60 -31.02 10.15
N GLY A 300 13.42 -29.97 10.28
CA GLY A 300 14.61 -29.70 9.48
C GLY A 300 14.46 -28.53 8.49
N ASP A 301 13.24 -28.28 8.01
CA ASP A 301 12.94 -27.26 6.98
C ASP A 301 13.12 -25.83 7.50
N ARG A 302 13.35 -24.88 6.58
CA ARG A 302 13.45 -23.45 6.87
C ARG A 302 12.08 -22.77 6.72
N VAL A 303 11.76 -21.87 7.66
CA VAL A 303 10.53 -21.09 7.64
C VAL A 303 10.89 -19.60 7.76
N PRO A 304 10.47 -18.73 6.83
CA PRO A 304 10.70 -17.29 6.94
C PRO A 304 9.76 -16.66 7.98
N GLY A 305 10.22 -15.61 8.66
CA GLY A 305 9.34 -14.76 9.45
C GLY A 305 8.26 -14.15 8.54
N GLY A 306 7.04 -14.06 9.06
CA GLY A 306 5.83 -13.69 8.32
C GLY A 306 5.01 -14.89 7.83
N ALA A 307 5.61 -16.06 7.58
CA ALA A 307 4.83 -17.24 7.16
C ALA A 307 3.70 -17.54 8.16
N ARG A 308 2.46 -17.74 7.67
CA ARG A 308 1.31 -18.04 8.52
C ARG A 308 1.11 -19.56 8.60
N ASN A 309 1.11 -20.10 9.81
CA ASN A 309 0.71 -21.48 10.09
C ASN A 309 -0.80 -21.63 9.82
N LEU A 310 -1.20 -22.65 9.05
CA LEU A 310 -2.60 -22.96 8.80
C LEU A 310 -3.12 -24.06 9.74
N ASP A 311 -2.33 -25.11 9.97
CA ASP A 311 -2.72 -26.29 10.72
C ASP A 311 -1.59 -26.92 11.54
N GLY A 312 -1.97 -27.67 12.58
CA GLY A 312 -1.03 -28.29 13.51
C GLY A 312 -0.32 -27.30 14.43
N MET A 313 0.75 -27.76 15.06
CA MET A 313 1.61 -26.97 15.92
C MET A 313 3.07 -27.37 15.68
N MET A 314 3.96 -26.38 15.69
CA MET A 314 5.37 -26.59 15.43
C MET A 314 6.26 -25.84 16.42
N ILE A 315 7.40 -26.43 16.72
CA ILE A 315 8.48 -25.81 17.46
C ILE A 315 9.51 -25.37 16.43
N ILE A 316 9.80 -24.07 16.36
CA ILE A 316 10.75 -23.46 15.43
C ILE A 316 11.97 -22.97 16.23
N LYS A 317 13.18 -23.35 15.84
CA LYS A 317 14.41 -22.76 16.39
C LYS A 317 14.73 -21.47 15.62
N ALA A 318 14.82 -20.35 16.33
CA ALA A 318 15.13 -19.04 15.75
C ALA A 318 16.53 -19.04 15.12
N THR A 319 16.65 -18.57 13.87
CA THR A 319 17.93 -18.48 13.14
C THR A 319 18.40 -17.04 12.88
N LYS A 320 17.53 -16.06 13.14
CA LYS A 320 17.84 -14.62 13.07
C LYS A 320 17.10 -13.89 14.19
N THR A 321 17.63 -12.75 14.62
CA THR A 321 16.91 -11.77 15.46
C THR A 321 15.80 -11.08 14.66
N TRP A 322 14.83 -10.47 15.34
CA TRP A 322 13.76 -9.66 14.72
C TRP A 322 14.27 -8.69 13.65
N ASN A 323 15.25 -7.85 13.99
CA ASN A 323 15.83 -6.84 13.11
C ASN A 323 16.42 -7.39 11.79
N GLN A 324 16.74 -8.70 11.74
CA GLN A 324 17.32 -9.37 10.57
C GLN A 324 16.32 -10.32 9.86
N SER A 325 15.12 -10.49 10.42
CA SER A 325 14.06 -11.34 9.87
C SER A 325 13.59 -10.85 8.49
N THR A 326 13.05 -11.77 7.70
CA THR A 326 12.51 -11.49 6.37
C THR A 326 11.30 -10.56 6.48
N LEU A 327 10.40 -10.80 7.45
CA LEU A 327 9.26 -9.92 7.74
C LEU A 327 9.69 -8.49 8.09
N ASN A 328 10.56 -8.31 9.09
CA ASN A 328 11.00 -6.96 9.48
C ASN A 328 11.70 -6.24 8.33
N ARG A 329 12.48 -6.94 7.49
CA ARG A 329 13.13 -6.32 6.33
C ARG A 329 12.13 -5.91 5.25
N ILE A 330 11.06 -6.67 5.04
CA ILE A 330 9.95 -6.29 4.14
C ILE A 330 9.17 -5.10 4.73
N MET A 331 8.92 -5.08 6.04
CA MET A 331 8.30 -3.94 6.73
C MET A 331 9.16 -2.69 6.57
N GLN A 332 10.45 -2.74 6.89
CA GLN A 332 11.39 -1.61 6.74
C GLN A 332 11.42 -1.07 5.32
N LEU A 333 11.57 -1.92 4.30
CA LEU A 333 11.55 -1.47 2.89
C LEU A 333 10.19 -0.87 2.46
N THR A 334 9.10 -1.34 3.07
CA THR A 334 7.75 -0.79 2.83
C THR A 334 7.56 0.55 3.53
N GLU A 335 7.98 0.68 4.79
CA GLU A 335 7.94 1.91 5.59
C GLU A 335 8.87 2.98 5.03
N GLU A 336 10.12 2.65 4.70
CA GLU A 336 11.07 3.53 3.99
C GLU A 336 10.50 4.03 2.67
N GLY A 337 9.74 3.20 1.95
CA GLY A 337 8.99 3.61 0.76
C GLY A 337 7.84 4.56 1.09
N GLN A 338 6.99 4.19 2.05
CA GLN A 338 5.72 4.86 2.36
C GLN A 338 5.85 6.18 3.13
N LEU A 339 6.77 6.27 4.10
CA LEU A 339 7.03 7.46 4.93
C LEU A 339 7.57 8.65 4.12
N ASN A 340 7.86 8.46 2.83
CA ASN A 340 8.28 9.53 1.95
C ASN A 340 7.16 10.57 1.73
N LYS A 341 7.32 11.74 2.37
CA LYS A 341 6.64 12.98 1.93
C LYS A 341 6.82 13.18 0.40
N PRO A 342 5.80 13.65 -0.33
CA PRO A 342 5.91 14.01 -1.75
C PRO A 342 7.07 15.00 -2.02
N LYS A 343 7.64 14.96 -3.22
CA LYS A 343 8.75 15.82 -3.64
C LYS A 343 8.38 17.31 -3.52
N LEU A 344 7.16 17.66 -3.95
CA LEU A 344 6.68 19.04 -3.81
C LEU A 344 6.54 19.44 -2.33
N GLN A 345 6.05 18.55 -1.46
CA GLN A 345 5.88 18.89 -0.04
C GLN A 345 7.22 19.13 0.66
N ARG A 346 8.25 18.33 0.38
CA ARG A 346 9.62 18.58 0.90
C ARG A 346 10.16 19.92 0.41
N TRP A 347 10.00 20.19 -0.89
CA TRP A 347 10.42 21.47 -1.46
C TRP A 347 9.68 22.66 -0.85
N LEU A 348 8.39 22.50 -0.51
CA LEU A 348 7.60 23.51 0.21
C LEU A 348 8.05 23.70 1.67
N ASP A 349 8.42 22.62 2.37
CA ASP A 349 9.00 22.70 3.72
C ASP A 349 10.34 23.46 3.69
N GLU A 350 11.25 23.06 2.79
CA GLU A 350 12.60 23.65 2.61
C GLU A 350 12.55 25.11 2.15
N PHE A 351 11.77 25.40 1.09
CA PHE A 351 11.52 26.77 0.63
C PHE A 351 10.88 27.60 1.74
N GLY A 352 9.90 27.03 2.44
CA GLY A 352 9.17 27.67 3.52
C GLY A 352 10.06 28.11 4.68
N GLU A 353 10.98 27.26 5.12
CA GLU A 353 11.94 27.60 6.18
C GLU A 353 12.91 28.72 5.75
N HIS A 354 13.43 28.68 4.52
CA HIS A 354 14.30 29.75 4.03
C HIS A 354 13.52 31.07 3.85
N TYR A 355 12.34 31.01 3.24
CA TYR A 355 11.46 32.15 2.99
C TYR A 355 11.05 32.84 4.30
N SER A 356 10.59 32.09 5.30
CA SER A 356 10.19 32.64 6.60
C SER A 356 11.35 33.32 7.33
N LYS A 357 12.56 32.74 7.30
CA LYS A 357 13.77 33.38 7.87
C LYS A 357 14.07 34.72 7.18
N VAL A 358 13.97 34.78 5.85
CA VAL A 358 14.17 36.01 5.08
C VAL A 358 13.09 37.06 5.37
N VAL A 359 11.82 36.67 5.44
CA VAL A 359 10.70 37.60 5.73
C VAL A 359 10.75 38.16 7.16
N VAL A 360 11.06 37.34 8.16
CA VAL A 360 11.22 37.79 9.55
C VAL A 360 12.46 38.70 9.67
N GLY A 361 13.59 38.31 9.05
CA GLY A 361 14.80 39.13 9.02
C GLY A 361 14.60 40.48 8.33
N LEU A 362 13.90 40.52 7.20
CA LEU A 362 13.58 41.76 6.48
C LEU A 362 12.60 42.64 7.26
N SER A 363 11.59 42.06 7.91
CA SER A 363 10.66 42.78 8.79
C SER A 363 11.40 43.40 9.99
N LEU A 364 12.31 42.66 10.63
CA LEU A 364 13.14 43.18 11.72
C LEU A 364 14.09 44.28 11.21
N ALA A 365 14.69 44.12 10.03
CA ALA A 365 15.51 45.15 9.39
C ALA A 365 14.70 46.42 9.10
N VAL A 366 13.47 46.32 8.60
CA VAL A 366 12.56 47.47 8.45
C VAL A 366 12.28 48.12 9.80
N ALA A 367 11.96 47.35 10.84
CA ALA A 367 11.65 47.87 12.17
C ALA A 367 12.82 48.69 12.76
N VAL A 368 14.06 48.17 12.65
CA VAL A 368 15.27 48.73 13.25
C VAL A 368 15.91 49.83 12.39
N ILE A 369 15.98 49.67 11.06
CA ILE A 369 16.67 50.61 10.15
C ILE A 369 15.76 51.76 9.72
N GLY A 370 14.45 51.52 9.63
CA GLY A 370 13.43 52.51 9.23
C GLY A 370 13.51 53.86 9.97
N PRO A 371 13.69 53.89 11.31
CA PRO A 371 13.83 55.14 12.06
C PRO A 371 15.10 55.92 11.73
N PHE A 372 16.24 55.23 11.52
CA PHE A 372 17.52 55.89 11.24
C PHE A 372 17.59 56.45 9.82
N VAL A 373 17.12 55.68 8.82
CA VAL A 373 17.23 56.07 7.40
C VAL A 373 16.11 57.02 6.99
N PHE A 374 14.86 56.73 7.35
CA PHE A 374 13.70 57.49 6.87
C PHE A 374 13.09 58.44 7.92
N LYS A 375 13.71 58.56 9.11
CA LYS A 375 13.24 59.37 10.24
C LYS A 375 11.81 59.03 10.69
N TRP A 376 11.38 57.79 10.49
CA TRP A 376 10.07 57.32 10.95
C TRP A 376 10.05 57.15 12.48
N PRO A 377 8.96 57.49 13.17
CA PRO A 377 8.84 57.16 14.59
C PRO A 377 8.83 55.64 14.76
N PHE A 378 9.51 55.12 15.79
CA PHE A 378 9.64 53.68 16.02
C PHE A 378 8.26 53.04 16.29
N ILE A 379 7.58 53.54 17.32
CA ILE A 379 6.16 53.30 17.61
C ILE A 379 5.36 54.42 16.94
N GLY A 380 4.30 54.06 16.21
CA GLY A 380 3.45 55.03 15.52
C GLY A 380 2.43 55.71 16.44
N THR A 381 2.11 56.97 16.15
CA THR A 381 0.90 57.63 16.67
C THR A 381 -0.24 57.48 15.67
N SER A 382 -1.49 57.76 16.07
CA SER A 382 -2.69 57.64 15.22
C SER A 382 -2.57 58.36 13.86
N VAL A 383 -1.78 59.45 13.80
CA VAL A 383 -1.54 60.24 12.58
C VAL A 383 -0.38 59.70 11.72
N THR A 384 0.56 58.94 12.29
CA THR A 384 1.77 58.48 11.57
C THR A 384 2.11 57.01 11.85
N ARG A 385 1.91 56.16 10.83
CA ARG A 385 2.30 54.74 10.83
C ARG A 385 3.83 54.60 10.96
N GLY A 386 4.26 54.31 12.18
CA GLY A 386 5.67 54.13 12.56
C GLY A 386 6.32 52.87 12.00
N SER A 387 7.61 52.73 12.27
CA SER A 387 8.48 51.68 11.74
C SER A 387 7.98 50.27 12.09
N VAL A 388 7.62 50.03 13.36
CA VAL A 388 7.11 48.71 13.79
C VAL A 388 5.80 48.35 13.07
N TYR A 389 4.87 49.28 12.88
CA TYR A 389 3.64 49.02 12.13
C TYR A 389 3.93 48.62 10.66
N ARG A 390 4.95 49.23 10.04
CA ARG A 390 5.37 48.89 8.67
C ARG A 390 6.04 47.52 8.58
N ALA A 391 6.85 47.16 9.58
CA ALA A 391 7.45 45.84 9.70
C ALA A 391 6.42 44.72 9.91
N LEU A 392 5.46 44.94 10.83
CA LEU A 392 4.35 44.01 11.06
C LEU A 392 3.46 43.88 9.81
N GLY A 393 3.16 45.00 9.14
CA GLY A 393 2.42 45.00 7.87
C GLY A 393 3.15 44.29 6.72
N LEU A 394 4.49 44.40 6.64
CA LEU A 394 5.30 43.63 5.69
C LEU A 394 5.23 42.12 5.97
N MET A 395 5.36 41.73 7.24
CA MET A 395 5.28 40.32 7.65
C MET A 395 3.91 39.70 7.31
N VAL A 396 2.82 40.44 7.53
CA VAL A 396 1.46 40.03 7.13
C VAL A 396 1.29 39.96 5.62
N ALA A 397 1.76 40.97 4.88
CA ALA A 397 1.67 41.01 3.42
C ALA A 397 2.52 39.93 2.72
N ALA A 398 3.60 39.48 3.36
CA ALA A 398 4.47 38.40 2.89
C ALA A 398 4.03 37.00 3.37
N SER A 399 2.90 36.87 4.07
CA SER A 399 2.42 35.59 4.60
C SER A 399 1.95 34.67 3.44
N PRO A 400 2.53 33.47 3.24
CA PRO A 400 2.36 32.68 2.01
C PRO A 400 1.07 31.81 2.05
N CYS A 401 -0.07 32.42 2.40
CA CYS A 401 -1.31 31.71 2.76
C CYS A 401 -1.80 30.73 1.68
N ALA A 402 -1.67 31.08 0.40
CA ALA A 402 -2.08 30.22 -0.72
C ALA A 402 -1.14 29.02 -0.93
N LEU A 403 0.14 29.16 -0.56
CA LEU A 403 1.16 28.11 -0.73
C LEU A 403 0.92 26.96 0.25
N ALA A 404 0.47 27.26 1.47
CA ALA A 404 0.13 26.28 2.50
C ALA A 404 -1.05 25.36 2.11
N VAL A 405 -1.84 25.71 1.09
CA VAL A 405 -2.99 24.91 0.61
C VAL A 405 -2.59 23.97 -0.55
N ALA A 406 -1.37 24.09 -1.08
CA ALA A 406 -0.89 23.26 -2.19
C ALA A 406 -0.97 21.72 -1.97
N PRO A 407 -0.75 21.15 -0.77
CA PRO A 407 -0.88 19.71 -0.53
C PRO A 407 -2.26 19.12 -0.87
N LEU A 408 -3.33 19.92 -0.84
CA LEU A 408 -4.69 19.48 -1.20
C LEU A 408 -4.80 19.02 -2.68
N ALA A 409 -3.84 19.38 -3.54
CA ALA A 409 -3.76 18.86 -4.91
C ALA A 409 -3.50 17.35 -4.94
N TYR A 410 -2.59 16.83 -4.11
CA TYR A 410 -2.32 15.38 -4.01
C TYR A 410 -3.54 14.65 -3.46
N VAL A 411 -4.12 15.17 -2.39
CA VAL A 411 -5.34 14.66 -1.75
C VAL A 411 -6.49 14.49 -2.75
N THR A 412 -6.76 15.54 -3.54
CA THR A 412 -7.88 15.52 -4.49
C THR A 412 -7.59 14.62 -5.70
N ALA A 413 -6.33 14.50 -6.13
CA ALA A 413 -5.91 13.53 -7.14
C ALA A 413 -6.05 12.08 -6.65
N ILE A 414 -5.56 11.75 -5.45
CA ILE A 414 -5.71 10.42 -4.82
C ILE A 414 -7.20 10.06 -4.68
N SER A 415 -8.04 11.00 -4.24
CA SER A 415 -9.49 10.82 -4.16
C SER A 415 -10.16 10.64 -5.54
N ALA A 416 -9.63 11.23 -6.60
CA ALA A 416 -10.11 11.01 -7.97
C ALA A 416 -9.67 9.65 -8.55
N CYS A 417 -8.48 9.17 -8.19
CA CYS A 417 -7.98 7.83 -8.53
C CYS A 417 -8.76 6.73 -7.80
N ALA A 418 -8.97 6.87 -6.49
CA ALA A 418 -9.71 5.89 -5.68
C ALA A 418 -11.15 5.68 -6.19
N ARG A 419 -11.83 6.76 -6.62
CA ARG A 419 -13.17 6.70 -7.25
C ARG A 419 -13.19 5.99 -8.62
N LYS A 420 -12.03 5.66 -9.20
CA LYS A 420 -11.87 4.85 -10.41
C LYS A 420 -11.30 3.45 -10.13
N GLY A 421 -11.19 3.04 -8.86
CA GLY A 421 -10.57 1.77 -8.46
C GLY A 421 -9.03 1.79 -8.48
N ILE A 422 -8.40 2.96 -8.63
CA ILE A 422 -6.94 3.11 -8.61
C ILE A 422 -6.51 3.54 -7.20
N LEU A 423 -5.97 2.60 -6.42
CA LEU A 423 -5.46 2.85 -5.09
C LEU A 423 -4.02 3.40 -5.17
N LEU A 424 -3.79 4.60 -4.63
CA LEU A 424 -2.47 5.23 -4.55
C LEU A 424 -2.02 5.30 -3.09
N LYS A 425 -0.96 4.55 -2.75
CA LYS A 425 -0.42 4.47 -1.40
C LYS A 425 0.51 5.65 -1.08
N GLY A 426 -0.10 6.82 -0.87
CA GLY A 426 0.60 8.07 -0.56
C GLY A 426 0.93 8.96 -1.77
N GLY A 427 1.16 10.25 -1.52
CA GLY A 427 1.36 11.26 -2.58
C GLY A 427 2.67 11.14 -3.36
N HIS A 428 3.71 10.54 -2.78
CA HIS A 428 4.97 10.27 -3.50
C HIS A 428 4.77 9.28 -4.67
N VAL A 429 3.75 8.41 -4.61
CA VAL A 429 3.39 7.52 -5.73
C VAL A 429 2.88 8.33 -6.92
N LEU A 430 2.17 9.43 -6.68
CA LEU A 430 1.70 10.32 -7.75
C LEU A 430 2.88 11.03 -8.43
N ASP A 431 3.88 11.48 -7.66
CA ASP A 431 5.14 12.03 -8.22
C ASP A 431 5.92 10.97 -9.02
N ALA A 432 5.98 9.73 -8.52
CA ALA A 432 6.65 8.62 -9.20
C ALA A 432 5.95 8.26 -10.52
N LEU A 433 4.61 8.20 -10.53
CA LEU A 433 3.81 7.99 -11.74
C LEU A 433 3.96 9.15 -12.73
N ALA A 434 3.92 10.40 -12.27
CA ALA A 434 4.11 11.58 -13.11
C ALA A 434 5.53 11.73 -13.69
N SER A 435 6.53 11.07 -13.09
CA SER A 435 7.91 10.98 -13.59
C SER A 435 8.26 9.59 -14.16
N CYS A 436 7.28 8.70 -14.34
CA CYS A 436 7.47 7.38 -14.93
C CYS A 436 7.67 7.48 -16.45
N HIS A 437 8.70 6.80 -16.95
CA HIS A 437 9.03 6.72 -18.39
C HIS A 437 9.08 5.27 -18.90
N THR A 438 9.13 4.29 -18.00
CA THR A 438 9.21 2.86 -18.32
C THR A 438 8.38 2.08 -17.31
N ILE A 439 7.48 1.23 -17.81
CA ILE A 439 6.73 0.26 -17.00
C ILE A 439 7.28 -1.13 -17.31
N ALA A 440 7.74 -1.83 -16.28
CA ALA A 440 7.91 -3.27 -16.33
C ALA A 440 6.62 -3.91 -15.80
N PHE A 441 6.02 -4.80 -16.58
CA PHE A 441 4.92 -5.64 -16.13
C PHE A 441 5.47 -7.01 -15.72
N ASP A 442 5.00 -7.52 -14.59
CA ASP A 442 5.01 -8.97 -14.39
C ASP A 442 4.04 -9.63 -15.40
N LYS A 443 4.32 -10.86 -15.81
CA LYS A 443 3.49 -11.61 -16.75
C LYS A 443 2.30 -12.25 -16.03
N THR A 444 2.58 -13.10 -15.04
CA THR A 444 1.62 -14.09 -14.56
C THR A 444 0.66 -13.50 -13.53
N GLY A 445 -0.64 -13.61 -13.78
CA GLY A 445 -1.66 -12.97 -12.94
C GLY A 445 -1.77 -11.45 -13.11
N THR A 446 -0.71 -10.77 -13.56
CA THR A 446 -0.75 -9.34 -13.92
C THR A 446 -1.27 -9.14 -15.36
N LEU A 447 -0.52 -9.56 -16.39
CA LEU A 447 -0.96 -9.47 -17.80
C LEU A 447 -1.89 -10.63 -18.18
N THR A 448 -1.71 -11.78 -17.55
CA THR A 448 -2.52 -13.00 -17.73
C THR A 448 -3.46 -13.25 -16.55
N THR A 449 -4.30 -14.28 -16.67
CA THR A 449 -5.19 -14.72 -15.58
C THR A 449 -4.46 -15.47 -14.47
N GLY A 450 -3.30 -16.09 -14.76
CA GLY A 450 -2.59 -16.98 -13.83
C GLY A 450 -3.15 -18.41 -13.83
N ASN A 451 -4.10 -18.73 -14.71
CA ASN A 451 -4.71 -20.04 -14.84
C ASN A 451 -4.14 -20.76 -16.06
N LEU A 452 -3.01 -21.45 -15.86
CA LEU A 452 -2.44 -22.34 -16.87
C LEU A 452 -3.45 -23.43 -17.26
N MET A 453 -3.61 -23.63 -18.56
CA MET A 453 -4.37 -24.72 -19.16
C MET A 453 -3.44 -25.58 -20.01
N CYS A 454 -3.52 -26.90 -19.89
CA CYS A 454 -2.82 -27.81 -20.80
C CYS A 454 -3.46 -27.73 -22.19
N LYS A 455 -2.69 -27.25 -23.17
CA LYS A 455 -3.12 -26.97 -24.55
C LYS A 455 -2.88 -28.15 -25.48
N ALA A 456 -1.73 -28.81 -25.35
CA ALA A 456 -1.32 -29.93 -26.18
C ALA A 456 -0.32 -30.86 -25.47
N ILE A 457 -0.24 -32.10 -25.96
CA ILE A 457 0.64 -33.17 -25.46
C ILE A 457 1.32 -33.80 -26.69
N GLU A 458 2.65 -33.71 -26.77
CA GLU A 458 3.41 -33.97 -27.99
C GLU A 458 4.49 -35.06 -27.77
N PRO A 459 4.34 -36.27 -28.36
CA PRO A 459 5.29 -37.37 -28.21
C PRO A 459 6.59 -37.15 -29.01
N ILE A 460 7.63 -36.58 -28.40
CA ILE A 460 8.89 -36.17 -29.06
C ILE A 460 9.99 -37.25 -29.16
N ARG A 461 10.04 -38.29 -28.30
CA ARG A 461 11.11 -39.32 -28.33
C ARG A 461 10.60 -40.70 -27.92
N GLY A 462 11.11 -41.76 -28.55
CA GLY A 462 10.89 -43.16 -28.14
C GLY A 462 9.57 -43.81 -28.58
N HIS A 463 8.72 -43.06 -29.28
CA HIS A 463 7.40 -43.51 -29.74
C HIS A 463 7.49 -44.06 -31.18
N ARG A 464 7.02 -45.30 -31.41
CA ARG A 464 7.10 -45.98 -32.74
C ARG A 464 5.79 -45.87 -33.52
N MET A 465 5.72 -44.91 -34.45
CA MET A 465 4.61 -44.73 -35.39
C MET A 465 4.25 -46.04 -36.11
N GLY A 466 2.95 -46.38 -36.15
CA GLY A 466 2.42 -47.54 -36.90
C GLY A 466 2.31 -48.87 -36.13
N ILE A 467 2.66 -48.90 -34.84
CA ILE A 467 2.44 -50.03 -33.92
C ILE A 467 1.42 -49.56 -32.84
N PRO A 468 0.62 -50.42 -32.17
CA PRO A 468 -0.42 -49.99 -31.21
C PRO A 468 0.02 -49.10 -30.01
N CYS A 469 1.31 -48.83 -29.87
CA CYS A 469 1.85 -47.82 -28.97
C CYS A 469 1.77 -46.37 -29.52
N CYS A 470 1.30 -46.14 -30.75
CA CYS A 470 1.23 -44.79 -31.34
C CYS A 470 -0.13 -44.49 -31.98
N VAL A 471 -0.81 -43.52 -31.37
CA VAL A 471 -2.16 -43.00 -31.66
C VAL A 471 -3.29 -44.03 -31.42
N PRO A 472 -4.26 -43.79 -30.51
CA PRO A 472 -4.40 -42.70 -29.54
C PRO A 472 -3.87 -43.05 -28.13
N SER A 473 -3.06 -44.10 -27.98
CA SER A 473 -2.61 -44.65 -26.69
C SER A 473 -1.61 -43.77 -25.93
N CYS A 474 -0.43 -43.47 -26.51
CA CYS A 474 0.66 -42.85 -25.76
C CYS A 474 0.40 -41.42 -25.25
N GLU A 475 -0.50 -40.63 -25.86
CA GLU A 475 -0.94 -39.34 -25.28
C GLU A 475 -1.77 -39.54 -24.00
N LYS A 476 -2.72 -40.50 -24.02
CA LYS A 476 -3.51 -40.88 -22.83
C LYS A 476 -2.62 -41.47 -21.74
N GLU A 477 -1.66 -42.33 -22.08
CA GLU A 477 -0.68 -42.89 -21.15
C GLU A 477 0.17 -41.78 -20.52
N ALA A 478 0.71 -40.86 -21.32
CA ALA A 478 1.51 -39.73 -20.81
C ALA A 478 0.67 -38.82 -19.90
N LEU A 479 -0.55 -38.45 -20.31
CA LEU A 479 -1.46 -37.65 -19.49
C LEU A 479 -1.81 -38.34 -18.18
N ALA A 480 -2.06 -39.65 -18.19
CA ALA A 480 -2.34 -40.42 -16.98
C ALA A 480 -1.12 -40.50 -16.05
N VAL A 481 0.09 -40.69 -16.58
CA VAL A 481 1.32 -40.67 -15.76
C VAL A 481 1.53 -39.30 -15.14
N ALA A 482 1.45 -38.23 -15.95
CA ALA A 482 1.65 -36.87 -15.47
C ALA A 482 0.58 -36.47 -14.45
N ALA A 483 -0.70 -36.77 -14.71
CA ALA A 483 -1.80 -36.49 -13.78
C ALA A 483 -1.72 -37.33 -12.50
N ALA A 484 -1.15 -38.54 -12.54
CA ALA A 484 -0.86 -39.32 -11.33
C ALA A 484 0.29 -38.71 -10.52
N MET A 485 1.39 -38.33 -11.18
CA MET A 485 2.55 -37.69 -10.52
C MET A 485 2.22 -36.31 -9.94
N GLU A 486 1.37 -35.53 -10.60
CA GLU A 486 0.93 -34.21 -10.15
C GLU A 486 -0.25 -34.29 -9.14
N LYS A 487 -0.73 -35.50 -8.80
CA LYS A 487 -1.88 -35.71 -7.90
C LYS A 487 -1.49 -35.47 -6.44
N GLY A 488 -1.49 -34.20 -6.05
CA GLY A 488 -1.16 -33.71 -4.71
C GLY A 488 -0.11 -32.60 -4.72
N THR A 489 0.47 -32.24 -5.87
CA THR A 489 1.45 -31.16 -5.95
C THR A 489 0.82 -29.79 -5.79
N THR A 490 1.65 -28.79 -5.48
CA THR A 490 1.24 -27.39 -5.34
C THR A 490 1.37 -26.58 -6.64
N HIS A 491 2.06 -27.13 -7.64
CA HIS A 491 2.54 -26.36 -8.79
C HIS A 491 1.41 -26.01 -9.79
N PRO A 492 1.38 -24.79 -10.36
CA PRO A 492 0.36 -24.38 -11.34
C PRO A 492 0.29 -25.27 -12.59
N ILE A 493 1.42 -25.82 -13.05
CA ILE A 493 1.46 -26.81 -14.15
C ILE A 493 0.74 -28.10 -13.73
N GLY A 494 0.97 -28.58 -12.49
CA GLY A 494 0.34 -29.79 -11.99
C GLY A 494 -1.18 -29.69 -11.91
N ARG A 495 -1.69 -28.54 -11.44
CA ARG A 495 -3.12 -28.22 -11.53
C ARG A 495 -3.63 -28.30 -12.97
N ALA A 496 -2.93 -27.67 -13.92
CA ALA A 496 -3.31 -27.67 -15.34
C ALA A 496 -3.33 -29.08 -15.97
N VAL A 497 -2.40 -29.97 -15.58
CA VAL A 497 -2.38 -31.38 -16.01
C VAL A 497 -3.55 -32.16 -15.40
N VAL A 498 -3.77 -32.03 -14.08
CA VAL A 498 -4.83 -32.75 -13.37
C VAL A 498 -6.21 -32.32 -13.87
N GLU A 499 -6.47 -31.02 -14.02
CA GLU A 499 -7.73 -30.50 -14.57
C GLU A 499 -7.95 -30.99 -16.01
N HIS A 500 -6.91 -30.99 -16.85
CA HIS A 500 -6.96 -31.52 -18.22
C HIS A 500 -7.10 -33.05 -18.30
N SER A 501 -6.96 -33.77 -17.18
CA SER A 501 -7.23 -35.21 -17.08
C SER A 501 -8.68 -35.54 -16.68
N LEU A 502 -9.40 -34.59 -16.06
CA LEU A 502 -10.77 -34.80 -15.60
C LEU A 502 -11.72 -35.05 -16.78
N GLY A 503 -12.68 -35.97 -16.58
CA GLY A 503 -13.67 -36.34 -17.60
C GLY A 503 -13.12 -37.15 -18.79
N LYS A 504 -11.82 -37.47 -18.82
CA LYS A 504 -11.21 -38.33 -19.85
C LYS A 504 -11.10 -39.78 -19.37
N ASP A 505 -11.39 -40.69 -20.28
CA ASP A 505 -11.09 -42.12 -20.13
C ASP A 505 -9.56 -42.34 -20.25
N LEU A 506 -8.93 -42.67 -19.13
CA LEU A 506 -7.47 -42.74 -18.94
C LEU A 506 -7.08 -44.01 -18.16
N PRO A 507 -5.93 -44.64 -18.45
CA PRO A 507 -5.48 -45.82 -17.72
C PRO A 507 -5.19 -45.50 -16.25
N ASN A 508 -5.55 -46.41 -15.35
CA ASN A 508 -5.24 -46.28 -13.92
C ASN A 508 -3.76 -46.64 -13.66
N ILE A 509 -3.05 -45.82 -12.89
CA ILE A 509 -1.60 -45.88 -12.72
C ILE A 509 -1.24 -45.80 -11.24
N PHE A 510 -0.43 -46.78 -10.79
CA PHE A 510 -0.02 -46.91 -9.38
C PHE A 510 1.44 -46.47 -9.18
N LEU A 511 1.61 -45.41 -8.41
CA LEU A 511 2.89 -44.93 -7.90
C LEU A 511 3.37 -45.84 -6.75
N LYS A 512 4.62 -46.32 -6.81
CA LYS A 512 5.30 -47.01 -5.70
C LYS A 512 6.17 -46.06 -4.87
N SER A 513 6.75 -45.06 -5.52
CA SER A 513 7.51 -43.97 -4.86
C SER A 513 7.27 -42.66 -5.60
N PHE A 514 7.37 -41.55 -4.88
CA PHE A 514 7.21 -40.20 -5.38
C PHE A 514 8.14 -39.26 -4.61
N GLU A 515 8.80 -38.37 -5.33
CA GLU A 515 9.71 -37.35 -4.78
C GLU A 515 9.55 -36.05 -5.58
N SER A 516 9.49 -34.91 -4.88
CA SER A 516 9.44 -33.58 -5.49
C SER A 516 10.78 -32.88 -5.27
N LEU A 517 11.38 -32.37 -6.35
CA LEU A 517 12.68 -31.71 -6.35
C LEU A 517 12.48 -30.21 -6.67
N PRO A 518 12.51 -29.32 -5.65
CA PRO A 518 12.26 -27.89 -5.83
C PRO A 518 13.13 -27.27 -6.92
N GLY A 519 12.51 -26.48 -7.80
CA GLY A 519 13.19 -25.83 -8.93
C GLY A 519 13.63 -26.76 -10.06
N ARG A 520 13.24 -28.05 -10.05
CA ARG A 520 13.57 -29.02 -11.13
C ARG A 520 12.35 -29.75 -11.67
N GLY A 521 11.56 -30.36 -10.78
CA GLY A 521 10.42 -31.20 -11.17
C GLY A 521 10.19 -32.36 -10.19
N LEU A 522 9.57 -33.42 -10.69
CA LEU A 522 9.11 -34.59 -9.94
C LEU A 522 9.83 -35.84 -10.43
N PHE A 523 10.05 -36.79 -9.51
CA PHE A 523 10.53 -38.13 -9.80
C PHE A 523 9.55 -39.16 -9.23
N ALA A 524 9.30 -40.25 -9.95
CA ALA A 524 8.41 -41.31 -9.50
C ALA A 524 8.81 -42.69 -10.03
N THR A 525 8.45 -43.74 -9.28
CA THR A 525 8.52 -45.13 -9.75
C THR A 525 7.11 -45.69 -9.91
N LEU A 526 6.80 -46.16 -11.11
CA LEU A 526 5.49 -46.69 -11.51
C LEU A 526 5.49 -48.23 -11.49
N THR A 527 4.30 -48.82 -11.45
CA THR A 527 4.10 -50.22 -11.84
C THR A 527 3.33 -50.26 -13.14
N GLY A 528 3.90 -50.85 -14.19
CA GLY A 528 3.27 -50.93 -15.51
C GLY A 528 2.08 -51.91 -15.57
N PRO A 529 1.13 -51.73 -16.50
CA PRO A 529 0.11 -52.76 -16.78
C PRO A 529 0.78 -54.03 -17.33
N LYS A 530 0.35 -55.21 -16.82
CA LYS A 530 1.04 -56.49 -17.05
C LYS A 530 1.16 -56.88 -18.53
N SER A 531 2.36 -57.30 -18.93
CA SER A 531 2.57 -58.17 -20.09
C SER A 531 2.99 -59.58 -19.62
N GLY A 532 2.02 -60.48 -19.50
CA GLY A 532 2.19 -61.93 -19.53
C GLY A 532 2.96 -62.67 -18.42
N THR A 533 3.73 -62.00 -17.57
CA THR A 533 4.56 -62.64 -16.53
C THR A 533 4.52 -61.90 -15.18
N ASP A 534 4.79 -62.61 -14.09
CA ASP A 534 4.31 -62.23 -12.74
C ASP A 534 5.23 -61.34 -11.89
N GLU A 535 6.37 -60.87 -12.42
CA GLU A 535 7.12 -59.76 -11.83
C GLU A 535 6.84 -58.46 -12.60
N GLY A 536 6.14 -57.52 -11.95
CA GLY A 536 5.70 -56.27 -12.56
C GLY A 536 6.84 -55.26 -12.73
N GLU A 537 7.25 -55.01 -13.97
CA GLU A 537 8.35 -54.12 -14.34
C GLU A 537 8.20 -52.69 -13.75
N LEU A 538 9.30 -52.21 -13.17
CA LEU A 538 9.41 -50.96 -12.42
C LEU A 538 9.85 -49.82 -13.34
N LEU A 539 8.88 -49.13 -13.94
CA LEU A 539 9.15 -48.01 -14.85
C LEU A 539 9.50 -46.74 -14.05
N LYS A 540 10.63 -46.11 -14.39
CA LYS A 540 11.02 -44.80 -13.84
C LYS A 540 10.38 -43.69 -14.66
N ALA A 541 9.77 -42.73 -13.96
CA ALA A 541 9.15 -41.55 -14.54
C ALA A 541 9.74 -40.26 -13.95
N SER A 542 9.82 -39.20 -14.76
CA SER A 542 10.31 -37.88 -14.34
C SER A 542 9.60 -36.80 -15.13
N LEU A 543 9.10 -35.77 -14.45
CA LEU A 543 8.32 -34.67 -15.04
C LEU A 543 8.94 -33.35 -14.58
N GLY A 544 9.21 -32.40 -15.48
CA GLY A 544 9.76 -31.11 -15.08
C GLY A 544 10.23 -30.24 -16.23
N SER A 545 11.21 -29.37 -15.96
CA SER A 545 11.78 -28.52 -17.02
C SER A 545 12.51 -29.34 -18.08
N VAL A 546 12.56 -28.80 -19.32
CA VAL A 546 13.25 -29.44 -20.44
C VAL A 546 14.73 -29.68 -20.12
N ASP A 547 15.40 -28.73 -19.45
CA ASP A 547 16.79 -28.89 -19.00
C ASP A 547 16.96 -29.96 -17.93
N TYR A 548 16.00 -30.12 -17.01
CA TYR A 548 16.04 -31.20 -16.01
C TYR A 548 15.94 -32.56 -16.71
N ILE A 549 14.98 -32.76 -17.62
CA ILE A 549 14.86 -34.02 -18.36
C ILE A 549 16.05 -34.27 -19.29
N ALA A 550 16.60 -33.23 -19.92
CA ALA A 550 17.84 -33.33 -20.69
C ALA A 550 19.04 -33.78 -19.84
N SER A 551 19.11 -33.35 -18.56
CA SER A 551 20.17 -33.77 -17.62
C SER A 551 20.06 -35.23 -17.15
N LEU A 552 18.92 -35.89 -17.38
CA LEU A 552 18.69 -37.31 -17.09
C LEU A 552 18.99 -38.24 -18.29
N CYS A 553 19.43 -37.70 -19.43
CA CYS A 553 19.81 -38.49 -20.60
C CYS A 553 21.20 -39.12 -20.43
N ASN A 554 21.44 -40.30 -21.01
CA ASN A 554 22.67 -41.07 -20.75
C ASN A 554 23.89 -40.57 -21.54
N SER A 555 23.70 -39.67 -22.51
CA SER A 555 24.80 -39.04 -23.24
C SER A 555 24.44 -37.64 -23.75
N ASN A 556 25.46 -36.81 -23.97
CA ASN A 556 25.29 -35.43 -24.43
C ASN A 556 24.54 -35.36 -25.78
N ALA A 557 24.81 -36.29 -26.71
CA ALA A 557 24.11 -36.36 -28.00
C ALA A 557 22.61 -36.65 -27.85
N GLU A 558 22.18 -37.42 -26.84
CA GLU A 558 20.76 -37.60 -26.55
C GLU A 558 20.13 -36.32 -25.98
N SER A 559 20.86 -35.58 -25.14
CA SER A 559 20.39 -34.33 -24.53
C SER A 559 20.29 -33.18 -25.55
N GLU A 560 21.24 -33.07 -26.49
CA GLU A 560 21.17 -32.10 -27.58
C GLU A 560 20.03 -32.43 -28.55
N TYR A 561 19.87 -33.71 -28.95
CA TYR A 561 18.72 -34.14 -29.75
C TYR A 561 17.39 -33.77 -29.08
N LEU A 562 17.28 -33.94 -27.75
CA LEU A 562 16.06 -33.59 -27.01
C LEU A 562 15.79 -32.07 -27.07
N LYS A 563 16.81 -31.24 -26.85
CA LYS A 563 16.67 -29.78 -26.97
C LYS A 563 16.36 -29.34 -28.40
N GLU A 564 16.93 -30.00 -29.41
CA GLU A 564 16.65 -29.72 -30.82
C GLU A 564 15.22 -30.14 -31.22
N ALA A 565 14.73 -31.29 -30.72
CA ALA A 565 13.35 -31.72 -30.92
C ALA A 565 12.34 -30.79 -30.24
N VAL A 566 12.67 -30.25 -29.06
CA VAL A 566 11.82 -29.27 -28.36
C VAL A 566 11.76 -27.92 -29.08
N LYS A 567 12.87 -27.41 -29.62
CA LYS A 567 12.87 -26.21 -30.49
C LYS A 567 12.00 -26.40 -31.74
N ASN A 568 12.02 -27.62 -32.30
CA ASN A 568 11.26 -28.00 -33.48
C ASN A 568 9.84 -28.53 -33.15
N SER A 569 9.32 -28.23 -31.95
CA SER A 569 7.94 -28.55 -31.55
C SER A 569 6.92 -28.00 -32.56
N SER A 570 5.91 -28.81 -32.88
CA SER A 570 4.79 -28.42 -33.74
C SER A 570 3.90 -27.31 -33.16
N TYR A 571 4.00 -27.05 -31.86
CA TYR A 571 3.32 -25.95 -31.15
C TYR A 571 4.25 -24.75 -30.88
N GLY A 572 5.53 -24.83 -31.25
CA GLY A 572 6.51 -23.77 -31.03
C GLY A 572 6.92 -23.57 -29.57
N CYS A 573 7.67 -22.49 -29.32
CA CYS A 573 8.27 -22.17 -28.02
C CYS A 573 7.55 -21.06 -27.24
N GLU A 574 6.37 -20.62 -27.67
CA GLU A 574 5.61 -19.53 -27.02
C GLU A 574 4.82 -20.02 -25.79
N TYR A 575 4.49 -21.31 -25.76
CA TYR A 575 3.84 -21.99 -24.64
C TYR A 575 4.83 -22.28 -23.50
N VAL A 576 4.32 -22.33 -22.27
CA VAL A 576 5.09 -22.88 -21.14
C VAL A 576 5.22 -24.38 -21.35
N GLN A 577 6.43 -24.93 -21.28
CA GLN A 577 6.72 -26.32 -21.61
C GLN A 577 7.19 -27.11 -20.39
N ALA A 578 6.62 -28.30 -20.19
CA ALA A 578 7.15 -29.31 -19.27
C ALA A 578 7.38 -30.63 -20.03
N ALA A 579 8.49 -31.31 -19.74
CA ALA A 579 8.81 -32.59 -20.35
C ALA A 579 8.55 -33.73 -19.36
N LEU A 580 7.86 -34.77 -19.83
CA LEU A 580 7.71 -36.05 -19.15
C LEU A 580 8.62 -37.08 -19.81
N SER A 581 9.46 -37.75 -19.02
CA SER A 581 10.23 -38.93 -19.42
C SER A 581 9.68 -40.17 -18.71
N VAL A 582 9.39 -41.24 -19.46
CA VAL A 582 9.00 -42.56 -18.94
C VAL A 582 9.74 -43.63 -19.74
N ASP A 583 10.65 -44.36 -19.08
CA ASP A 583 11.58 -45.33 -19.71
C ASP A 583 12.06 -44.92 -21.12
N LYS A 584 12.84 -43.83 -21.19
CA LYS A 584 13.46 -43.27 -22.41
C LYS A 584 12.49 -42.76 -23.49
N LYS A 585 11.18 -42.99 -23.37
CA LYS A 585 10.17 -42.20 -24.08
C LYS A 585 10.11 -40.81 -23.47
N VAL A 586 9.98 -39.78 -24.31
CA VAL A 586 9.77 -38.40 -23.85
C VAL A 586 8.54 -37.81 -24.55
N THR A 587 7.72 -37.13 -23.76
CA THR A 587 6.51 -36.42 -24.21
C THR A 587 6.53 -35.02 -23.64
N LEU A 588 6.31 -34.02 -24.50
CA LEU A 588 6.26 -32.61 -24.14
C LEU A 588 4.81 -32.22 -23.81
N PHE A 589 4.60 -31.41 -22.79
CA PHE A 589 3.31 -30.83 -22.44
C PHE A 589 3.39 -29.31 -22.63
N HIS A 590 2.43 -28.77 -23.38
CA HIS A 590 2.35 -27.34 -23.71
C HIS A 590 1.23 -26.69 -22.91
N PHE A 591 1.54 -25.62 -22.17
CA PHE A 591 0.61 -24.90 -21.32
C PHE A 591 0.45 -23.44 -21.75
N GLU A 592 -0.79 -22.98 -21.74
CA GLU A 592 -1.22 -21.63 -22.11
C GLU A 592 -1.77 -20.92 -20.87
N ASP A 593 -1.38 -19.67 -20.64
CA ASP A 593 -1.92 -18.81 -19.59
C ASP A 593 -2.67 -17.66 -20.27
N GLU A 594 -4.00 -17.60 -20.10
CA GLU A 594 -4.84 -16.72 -20.92
C GLU A 594 -4.55 -15.24 -20.60
N PRO A 595 -4.26 -14.39 -21.61
CA PRO A 595 -4.09 -12.95 -21.39
C PRO A 595 -5.41 -12.31 -20.96
N ARG A 596 -5.38 -11.37 -20.00
CA ARG A 596 -6.60 -10.66 -19.58
C ARG A 596 -7.20 -9.88 -20.76
N PRO A 597 -8.54 -9.82 -20.93
CA PRO A 597 -9.17 -9.20 -22.09
C PRO A 597 -8.75 -7.74 -22.37
N SER A 598 -8.45 -6.97 -21.32
CA SER A 598 -8.03 -5.58 -21.42
C SER A 598 -6.51 -5.37 -21.62
N THR A 599 -5.69 -6.44 -21.61
CA THR A 599 -4.23 -6.34 -21.66
C THR A 599 -3.73 -5.70 -22.96
N ALA A 600 -4.30 -6.06 -24.11
CA ALA A 600 -3.90 -5.49 -25.41
C ALA A 600 -4.20 -3.98 -25.48
N ASP A 601 -5.41 -3.58 -25.10
CA ASP A 601 -5.85 -2.17 -25.09
C ASP A 601 -5.02 -1.34 -24.10
N ALA A 602 -4.71 -1.88 -22.91
CA ALA A 602 -3.87 -1.22 -21.92
C ALA A 602 -2.43 -1.02 -22.42
N ILE A 603 -1.82 -2.04 -23.03
CA ILE A 603 -0.47 -1.96 -23.61
C ILE A 603 -0.43 -0.94 -24.76
N SER A 604 -1.44 -0.91 -25.64
CA SER A 604 -1.53 0.12 -26.69
C SER A 604 -1.73 1.52 -26.09
N ALA A 605 -2.65 1.72 -25.14
CA ALA A 605 -2.85 3.02 -24.52
C ALA A 605 -1.56 3.57 -23.86
N LEU A 606 -0.82 2.73 -23.14
CA LEU A 606 0.43 3.12 -22.49
C LEU A 606 1.56 3.42 -23.48
N ARG A 607 1.64 2.66 -24.58
CA ARG A 607 2.65 2.85 -25.64
C ARG A 607 2.35 4.05 -26.54
N ASP A 608 1.11 4.16 -27.00
CA ASP A 608 0.72 5.00 -28.13
C ASP A 608 0.16 6.36 -27.67
N GLN A 609 -0.56 6.39 -26.53
CA GLN A 609 -1.11 7.62 -25.95
C GLN A 609 -0.16 8.21 -24.90
N ALA A 610 0.29 7.39 -23.93
CA ALA A 610 1.17 7.84 -22.86
C ALA A 610 2.67 7.83 -23.22
N LYS A 611 3.06 7.20 -24.34
CA LYS A 611 4.45 7.16 -24.87
C LYS A 611 5.46 6.53 -23.91
N LEU A 612 5.01 5.61 -23.06
CA LEU A 612 5.85 4.91 -22.09
C LEU A 612 6.56 3.73 -22.74
N ARG A 613 7.81 3.48 -22.34
CA ARG A 613 8.51 2.24 -22.67
C ARG A 613 7.88 1.10 -21.87
N ILE A 614 7.62 -0.03 -22.53
CA ILE A 614 7.05 -1.22 -21.89
C ILE A 614 8.09 -2.33 -21.89
N MET A 615 8.23 -2.99 -20.75
CA MET A 615 9.01 -4.22 -20.54
C MET A 615 8.09 -5.28 -19.92
N ILE A 616 8.39 -6.54 -20.22
CA ILE A 616 7.71 -7.78 -19.80
C ILE A 616 8.82 -8.83 -19.64
#